data_AF-A0A2C6A496-F1
#
_entry.id   AF-A0A2C6A496-F1
#
_cell.length_a   1.000
_cell.length_b   1.000
_cell.length_c   1.000
_cell.angle_alpha   90.00
_cell.angle_beta   90.00
_cell.angle_gamma   90.00
#
_symmetry.space_group_name_H-M   'P 1'
#
loop_
_entity.id
_entity.type
_entity.pdbx_description
1 polymer ?
#
loop_
_entity_poly.entity_id
_entity_poly.type
_entity_poly.pdbx_seq_one_letter_code
_entity_poly.pdbx_strand_id
1 'polypeptide(L)'
;MRENPRLYEMDSPECCTVVEKHAKSEPCVGTDEWCKDPIRVVLYGSSDECRKFRKADPRPSWVRADPGCANRGKGTESCEGTELYCLKHAPSRRECFMFRQKPLLVPAKAGGCNGDIETDERCLGSEEWCRVTWRANLYGSSLSCMQHREWFVKLPGLKPYSSLCAGAKDFNTEACRGSNNWCLDPVRLEMYGSQKACLDYRQYISIVKNRWDYGRAPDSCSQETEKCLGTYKVCNLFWSDEEKKGCASHRASPLELLGIEECKWKGAGGCWELIRDCHKRRVQLGYDNLDVEDCYALRGIDLAHVNQTLKARLFPETRDHFLDLSETIVANATLRSLILNQAGPEIALQVVKADLKKYFQKLNDSIDDIALKAWTHIHADLLRG
;
A
#
# COMPACT_ATOMS: atom_id res chain seq x y z
N MET A 1 30.32 9.91 -0.65
CA MET A 1 30.27 10.06 0.82
C MET A 1 29.36 11.26 1.11
N ARG A 2 28.63 11.31 2.22
CA ARG A 2 28.00 12.57 2.65
C ARG A 2 28.69 12.94 3.96
N GLU A 3 29.53 13.97 3.92
CA GLU A 3 30.00 14.67 5.12
C GLU A 3 28.77 15.08 5.95
N ASN A 4 28.94 15.35 7.26
CA ASN A 4 27.91 16.13 7.94
C ASN A 4 27.70 17.36 7.09
N PRO A 5 26.51 17.57 6.53
CA PRO A 5 26.51 18.41 5.38
C PRO A 5 26.70 19.82 5.93
N ARG A 6 27.70 20.51 5.39
CA ARG A 6 28.13 21.82 5.89
C ARG A 6 26.90 22.71 5.99
N LEU A 7 26.84 23.57 6.99
CA LEU A 7 25.85 24.63 6.94
C LEU A 7 26.24 25.50 5.77
N TYR A 8 25.41 25.47 4.74
CA TYR A 8 25.60 26.27 3.56
C TYR A 8 24.93 27.61 3.82
N GLU A 9 25.70 28.67 3.68
CA GLU A 9 25.13 29.99 3.42
C GLU A 9 24.54 29.98 2.00
N MET A 10 23.58 30.88 1.77
CA MET A 10 23.02 31.07 0.43
C MET A 10 24.14 31.46 -0.54
N ASP A 11 24.13 30.89 -1.75
CA ASP A 11 25.16 31.10 -2.78
C ASP A 11 26.59 30.73 -2.35
N SER A 12 26.75 29.62 -1.61
CA SER A 12 28.08 29.09 -1.28
C SER A 12 28.94 28.91 -2.54
N PRO A 13 30.27 29.11 -2.50
CA PRO A 13 31.18 28.88 -3.64
C PRO A 13 31.04 27.49 -4.28
N GLU A 14 30.57 26.51 -3.50
CA GLU A 14 30.30 25.15 -3.95
C GLU A 14 29.09 25.07 -4.89
N CYS A 15 28.16 26.03 -4.85
CA CYS A 15 27.01 26.15 -5.77
C CYS A 15 27.44 26.19 -7.24
N CYS A 16 28.54 26.86 -7.56
CA CYS A 16 29.02 27.05 -8.93
C CYS A 16 29.75 25.83 -9.52
N THR A 17 30.08 24.82 -8.69
CA THR A 17 30.85 23.64 -9.15
C THR A 17 29.96 22.49 -9.63
N VAL A 18 28.66 22.56 -9.34
CA VAL A 18 27.70 21.53 -9.75
C VAL A 18 27.17 21.88 -11.14
N VAL A 19 27.68 21.18 -12.16
CA VAL A 19 27.36 21.40 -13.59
C VAL A 19 25.87 21.17 -13.92
N GLU A 20 25.08 20.64 -12.98
CA GLU A 20 23.65 20.42 -13.14
C GLU A 20 22.80 21.53 -12.52
N LYS A 21 21.95 22.13 -13.36
CA LYS A 21 20.97 23.21 -13.15
C LYS A 21 19.90 22.93 -12.08
N HIS A 22 20.26 22.47 -10.89
CA HIS A 22 19.33 22.38 -9.77
C HIS A 22 19.52 23.62 -8.88
N ALA A 23 18.79 24.69 -9.21
CA ALA A 23 18.62 25.91 -8.40
C ALA A 23 18.02 25.68 -6.99
N LYS A 24 18.02 24.43 -6.51
CA LYS A 24 17.50 24.00 -5.21
C LYS A 24 18.48 23.08 -4.47
N SER A 25 19.74 22.98 -4.93
CA SER A 25 20.77 22.29 -4.16
C SER A 25 21.07 23.10 -2.90
N GLU A 26 21.35 22.41 -1.80
CA GLU A 26 21.61 23.06 -0.51
C GLU A 26 22.75 24.10 -0.55
N PRO A 27 23.88 23.86 -1.27
CA PRO A 27 24.91 24.89 -1.41
C PRO A 27 24.44 26.17 -2.11
N CYS A 28 23.43 26.07 -2.98
CA CYS A 28 22.91 27.24 -3.69
C CYS A 28 21.87 28.00 -2.86
N VAL A 29 20.93 27.30 -2.21
CA VAL A 29 19.83 27.98 -1.49
C VAL A 29 20.14 28.24 -0.01
N GLY A 30 21.23 27.65 0.50
CA GLY A 30 21.57 27.67 1.92
C GLY A 30 20.77 26.65 2.73
N THR A 31 21.35 26.17 3.84
CA THR A 31 20.75 25.12 4.69
C THR A 31 19.40 25.54 5.28
N ASP A 32 19.25 26.82 5.62
CA ASP A 32 18.01 27.31 6.21
C ASP A 32 16.83 27.26 5.24
N GLU A 33 17.04 27.65 3.97
CA GLU A 33 16.00 27.59 2.93
C GLU A 33 15.80 26.16 2.43
N TRP A 34 16.88 25.38 2.32
CA TRP A 34 16.81 23.97 1.95
C TRP A 34 15.98 23.15 2.95
N CYS A 35 16.11 23.42 4.25
CA CYS A 35 15.30 22.78 5.29
C CYS A 35 13.82 23.21 5.27
N LYS A 36 13.41 24.21 4.48
CA LYS A 36 12.00 24.57 4.28
C LYS A 36 11.33 23.80 3.14
N ASP A 37 12.10 23.06 2.34
CA ASP A 37 11.54 22.25 1.24
C ASP A 37 10.53 21.21 1.79
N PRO A 38 9.32 21.08 1.22
CA PRO A 38 8.28 20.20 1.74
C PRO A 38 8.73 18.74 1.90
N ILE A 39 9.58 18.23 1.01
CA ILE A 39 10.11 16.86 1.09
C ILE A 39 11.01 16.72 2.31
N ARG A 40 11.80 17.76 2.62
CA ARG A 40 12.68 17.79 3.78
C ARG A 40 11.90 17.94 5.08
N VAL A 41 10.87 18.78 5.10
CA VAL A 41 9.97 18.91 6.25
C VAL A 41 9.31 17.56 6.58
N VAL A 42 8.86 16.81 5.57
CA VAL A 42 8.33 15.45 5.77
C VAL A 42 9.41 14.50 6.29
N LEU A 43 10.63 14.57 5.77
CA LEU A 43 11.73 13.68 6.14
C LEU A 43 12.25 13.92 7.57
N TYR A 44 12.39 15.18 7.97
CA TYR A 44 12.97 15.58 9.27
C TYR A 44 11.90 15.92 10.32
N GLY A 45 10.62 15.83 9.97
CA GLY A 45 9.48 16.15 10.84
C GLY A 45 9.17 17.65 10.94
N SER A 46 10.19 18.51 10.90
CA SER A 46 10.02 19.96 10.78
C SER A 46 11.26 20.64 10.20
N SER A 47 11.10 21.89 9.76
CA SER A 47 12.24 22.72 9.33
C SER A 47 13.23 22.99 10.47
N ASP A 48 12.74 23.12 11.72
CA ASP A 48 13.58 23.32 12.90
C ASP A 48 14.39 22.06 13.26
N GLU A 49 13.76 20.89 13.21
CA GLU A 49 14.47 19.62 13.45
C GLU A 49 15.50 19.35 12.35
N CYS A 50 15.21 19.70 11.10
CA CYS A 50 16.20 19.71 10.03
C CYS A 50 17.39 20.63 10.35
N ARG A 51 17.16 21.88 10.79
CA ARG A 51 18.24 22.80 11.17
C ARG A 51 19.06 22.30 12.37
N LYS A 52 18.39 21.83 13.43
CA LYS A 52 19.06 21.29 14.62
C LYS A 52 19.94 20.12 14.24
N PHE A 53 19.41 19.19 13.47
CA PHE A 53 20.16 18.06 12.93
C PHE A 53 21.44 18.51 12.22
N ARG A 54 21.33 19.56 11.38
CA ARG A 54 22.46 20.09 10.62
C ARG A 54 23.46 20.87 11.46
N LYS A 55 23.03 21.39 12.61
CA LYS A 55 23.88 22.05 13.61
C LYS A 55 24.46 21.10 14.65
N ALA A 56 23.96 19.86 14.74
CA ALA A 56 24.06 19.06 15.97
C ALA A 56 25.38 18.31 16.17
N ASP A 57 26.37 18.33 15.26
CA ASP A 57 27.57 17.55 15.55
C ASP A 57 28.91 18.07 14.99
N PRO A 58 29.79 18.60 15.87
CA PRO A 58 31.17 18.94 15.51
C PRO A 58 32.08 17.71 15.39
N ARG A 59 31.60 16.49 15.67
CA ARG A 59 32.39 15.26 15.48
C ARG A 59 32.84 15.14 14.03
N PRO A 60 34.09 14.74 13.73
CA PRO A 60 34.52 14.50 12.37
C PRO A 60 33.61 13.50 11.65
N SER A 61 33.36 13.77 10.36
CA SER A 61 32.57 12.92 9.49
C SER A 61 33.16 11.51 9.40
N TRP A 62 32.29 10.51 9.28
CA TRP A 62 32.73 9.15 9.00
C TRP A 62 33.33 9.05 7.59
N VAL A 63 34.60 8.66 7.50
CA VAL A 63 35.34 8.53 6.25
C VAL A 63 35.31 7.07 5.80
N ARG A 64 35.07 6.82 4.51
CA ARG A 64 35.18 5.47 3.95
C ARG A 64 36.60 5.20 3.49
N ALA A 65 36.98 3.93 3.47
CA ALA A 65 38.23 3.52 2.87
C ALA A 65 38.28 3.97 1.40
N ASP A 66 39.39 4.59 1.01
CA ASP A 66 39.64 4.95 -0.38
C ASP A 66 40.40 3.80 -1.07
N PRO A 67 39.79 3.08 -2.03
CA PRO A 67 40.46 1.99 -2.73
C PRO A 67 41.67 2.47 -3.54
N GLY A 68 41.73 3.74 -3.94
CA GLY A 68 42.88 4.34 -4.65
C GLY A 68 44.12 4.51 -3.77
N CYS A 69 43.98 4.25 -2.48
CA CYS A 69 44.93 4.66 -1.47
C CYS A 69 45.93 3.55 -1.05
N ALA A 70 45.87 2.38 -1.72
CA ALA A 70 46.66 1.19 -1.43
C ALA A 70 48.18 1.41 -1.23
N ASN A 71 48.75 2.45 -1.87
CA ASN A 71 50.19 2.70 -1.88
C ASN A 71 50.64 4.05 -1.27
N ARG A 72 49.74 4.98 -0.91
CA ARG A 72 50.14 6.37 -0.55
C ARG A 72 49.72 6.87 0.83
N GLY A 73 49.01 6.08 1.64
CA GLY A 73 48.51 6.61 2.92
C GLY A 73 48.14 5.57 3.98
N LYS A 74 48.77 4.38 3.97
CA LYS A 74 48.54 3.37 5.03
C LYS A 74 48.73 3.99 6.41
N GLY A 75 47.81 3.70 7.32
CA GLY A 75 47.80 4.28 8.67
C GLY A 75 47.02 5.60 8.83
N THR A 76 46.46 6.17 7.77
CA THR A 76 45.65 7.40 7.87
C THR A 76 44.15 7.10 7.73
N GLU A 77 43.32 7.82 8.49
CA GLU A 77 41.85 7.66 8.46
C GLU A 77 41.24 8.00 7.09
N SER A 78 41.80 8.98 6.38
CA SER A 78 41.38 9.35 5.03
C SER A 78 41.57 8.23 4.00
N CYS A 79 42.53 7.34 4.25
CA CYS A 79 42.94 6.28 3.34
C CYS A 79 42.23 4.97 3.68
N GLU A 80 42.30 4.57 4.95
CA GLU A 80 41.77 3.30 5.44
C GLU A 80 40.28 3.39 5.81
N GLY A 81 39.74 4.60 5.91
CA GLY A 81 38.41 4.86 6.44
C GLY A 81 38.36 4.80 7.96
N THR A 82 37.37 5.48 8.54
CA THR A 82 37.12 5.54 9.98
C THR A 82 36.96 4.16 10.60
N GLU A 83 36.29 3.24 9.91
CA GLU A 83 36.07 1.87 10.37
C GLU A 83 37.39 1.15 10.68
N LEU A 84 38.23 1.01 9.65
CA LEU A 84 39.48 0.27 9.76
C LEU A 84 40.48 1.04 10.64
N TYR A 85 40.46 2.37 10.55
CA TYR A 85 41.33 3.23 11.32
C TYR A 85 41.06 3.13 12.82
N CYS A 86 39.80 3.27 13.25
CA CYS A 86 39.42 3.11 14.65
C CYS A 86 39.67 1.68 15.16
N LEU A 87 39.53 0.66 14.32
CA LEU A 87 39.79 -0.73 14.72
C LEU A 87 41.28 -1.04 14.90
N LYS A 88 42.15 -0.52 14.02
CA LYS A 88 43.57 -0.86 13.95
C LYS A 88 44.50 0.11 14.66
N HIS A 89 44.24 1.41 14.57
CA HIS A 89 45.21 2.45 14.96
C HIS A 89 44.82 3.21 16.23
N ALA A 90 43.53 3.22 16.61
CA ALA A 90 43.10 3.96 17.78
C ALA A 90 43.48 3.23 19.09
N PRO A 91 44.05 3.93 20.09
CA PRO A 91 44.33 3.36 21.42
C PRO A 91 43.07 2.83 22.12
N SER A 92 41.95 3.54 21.95
CA SER A 92 40.63 3.14 22.41
C SER A 92 39.66 3.19 21.24
N ARG A 93 39.25 2.01 20.76
CA ARG A 93 38.31 1.86 19.63
C ARG A 93 36.97 2.54 19.92
N ARG A 94 36.47 2.31 21.14
CA ARG A 94 35.20 2.86 21.61
C ARG A 94 35.23 4.38 21.61
N GLU A 95 36.29 4.98 22.16
CA GLU A 95 36.44 6.44 22.13
C GLU A 95 36.56 6.96 20.70
N CYS A 96 37.34 6.30 19.84
CA CYS A 96 37.47 6.68 18.44
C CYS A 96 36.11 6.75 17.74
N PHE A 97 35.28 5.70 17.86
CA PHE A 97 33.93 5.71 17.30
C PHE A 97 33.00 6.72 17.97
N MET A 98 33.11 6.93 19.28
CA MET A 98 32.30 7.92 19.99
C MET A 98 32.58 9.36 19.52
N PHE A 99 33.83 9.67 19.18
CA PHE A 99 34.26 10.97 18.65
C PHE A 99 33.98 11.15 17.15
N ARG A 100 33.36 10.19 16.48
CA ARG A 100 32.99 10.29 15.06
C ARG A 100 31.49 10.35 14.92
N GLN A 101 31.04 10.93 13.82
CA GLN A 101 29.66 10.73 13.40
C GLN A 101 29.43 9.25 13.15
N LYS A 102 28.24 8.78 13.50
CA LYS A 102 27.89 7.40 13.20
C LYS A 102 27.60 7.33 11.68
N PRO A 103 28.10 6.31 10.98
CA PRO A 103 27.82 6.18 9.56
C PRO A 103 26.35 5.82 9.36
N LEU A 104 25.75 6.38 8.31
CA LEU A 104 24.37 6.11 7.94
C LEU A 104 24.15 4.62 7.66
N LEU A 105 22.98 4.11 8.05
CA LEU A 105 22.48 2.84 7.53
C LEU A 105 22.27 2.94 6.01
N VAL A 106 22.84 2.00 5.29
CA VAL A 106 22.78 1.90 3.83
C VAL A 106 21.82 0.76 3.48
N PRO A 107 20.77 0.99 2.67
CA PRO A 107 19.93 -0.09 2.18
C PRO A 107 20.72 -0.99 1.21
N ALA A 108 20.32 -2.24 1.09
CA ALA A 108 20.90 -3.15 0.10
C ALA A 108 20.81 -2.53 -1.30
N LYS A 109 21.89 -2.66 -2.08
CA LYS A 109 21.98 -2.13 -3.46
C LYS A 109 21.72 -0.62 -3.59
N ALA A 110 22.19 0.20 -2.65
CA ALA A 110 22.02 1.66 -2.68
C ALA A 110 22.73 2.40 -3.85
N GLY A 111 23.23 1.68 -4.85
CA GLY A 111 23.97 2.21 -6.00
C GLY A 111 25.50 2.22 -5.78
N GLY A 112 26.25 2.10 -6.88
CA GLY A 112 27.72 2.18 -6.86
C GLY A 112 28.47 0.90 -6.47
N CYS A 113 27.85 -0.26 -6.67
CA CYS A 113 28.45 -1.57 -6.47
C CYS A 113 29.29 -2.01 -7.67
N ASN A 114 30.51 -1.48 -7.77
CA ASN A 114 31.45 -1.81 -8.85
C ASN A 114 32.64 -2.67 -8.34
N GLY A 115 32.57 -3.17 -7.11
CA GLY A 115 33.66 -3.92 -6.45
C GLY A 115 33.21 -5.27 -5.90
N ASP A 116 34.02 -5.83 -5.01
CA ASP A 116 33.81 -7.15 -4.39
C ASP A 116 32.48 -7.18 -3.61
N ILE A 117 31.45 -7.70 -4.29
CA ILE A 117 30.03 -7.58 -3.92
C ILE A 117 29.77 -8.17 -2.52
N GLU A 118 30.60 -9.11 -2.11
CA GLU A 118 30.40 -9.93 -0.91
C GLU A 118 30.83 -9.24 0.40
N THR A 119 31.56 -8.12 0.34
CA THR A 119 32.06 -7.45 1.56
C THR A 119 31.76 -5.97 1.65
N ASP A 120 31.23 -5.36 0.58
CA ASP A 120 30.87 -3.94 0.56
C ASP A 120 29.48 -3.71 1.15
N GLU A 121 29.41 -2.90 2.22
CA GLU A 121 28.18 -2.52 2.90
C GLU A 121 27.15 -1.87 1.96
N ARG A 122 27.59 -1.19 0.89
CA ARG A 122 26.68 -0.59 -0.10
C ARG A 122 25.92 -1.63 -0.92
N CYS A 123 26.49 -2.81 -1.05
CA CYS A 123 25.98 -3.87 -1.89
C CYS A 123 25.06 -4.78 -1.11
N LEU A 124 25.53 -5.22 0.06
CA LEU A 124 24.75 -6.04 0.97
C LEU A 124 23.67 -5.22 1.71
N GLY A 125 23.92 -3.95 1.96
CA GLY A 125 23.18 -3.14 2.92
C GLY A 125 23.70 -3.34 4.34
N SER A 126 23.62 -2.32 5.17
CA SER A 126 24.17 -2.31 6.54
C SER A 126 23.67 -3.45 7.41
N GLU A 127 22.40 -3.84 7.26
CA GLU A 127 21.82 -4.92 8.06
C GLU A 127 22.45 -6.27 7.74
N GLU A 128 22.59 -6.60 6.45
CA GLU A 128 23.20 -7.85 6.02
C GLU A 128 24.72 -7.82 6.19
N TRP A 129 25.34 -6.68 5.91
CA TRP A 129 26.75 -6.46 6.17
C TRP A 129 27.10 -6.62 7.65
N CYS A 130 26.34 -6.01 8.56
CA CYS A 130 26.50 -6.23 10.00
C CYS A 130 26.15 -7.66 10.42
N ARG A 131 25.41 -8.45 9.64
CA ARG A 131 25.13 -9.87 9.95
C ARG A 131 26.26 -10.80 9.51
N VAL A 132 26.87 -10.53 8.36
CA VAL A 132 27.93 -11.37 7.78
C VAL A 132 29.31 -10.96 8.32
N THR A 133 29.55 -9.66 8.42
CA THR A 133 30.91 -9.11 8.62
C THR A 133 31.22 -8.76 10.08
N TRP A 134 30.24 -8.73 11.01
CA TRP A 134 30.52 -8.41 12.42
C TRP A 134 31.53 -9.35 13.07
N ARG A 135 31.55 -10.63 12.68
CA ARG A 135 32.50 -11.63 13.20
C ARG A 135 33.94 -11.31 12.79
N ALA A 136 34.11 -10.74 11.60
CA ALA A 136 35.42 -10.29 11.09
C ALA A 136 35.82 -8.93 11.66
N ASN A 137 34.85 -8.06 11.97
CA ASN A 137 35.08 -6.64 12.28
C ASN A 137 34.97 -6.26 13.76
N LEU A 138 35.11 -7.21 14.69
CA LEU A 138 35.34 -6.95 16.13
C LEU A 138 34.21 -6.21 16.87
N TYR A 139 33.01 -6.11 16.29
CA TYR A 139 31.85 -5.47 16.92
C TYR A 139 31.25 -6.27 18.07
N GLY A 140 31.68 -7.50 18.29
CA GLY A 140 31.18 -8.40 19.33
C GLY A 140 29.84 -9.05 18.99
N SER A 141 28.93 -8.32 18.32
CA SER A 141 27.67 -8.85 17.79
C SER A 141 27.19 -8.05 16.57
N SER A 142 26.28 -8.64 15.79
CA SER A 142 25.58 -7.93 14.70
C SER A 142 24.76 -6.74 15.23
N LEU A 143 24.16 -6.87 16.42
CA LEU A 143 23.42 -5.80 17.07
C LEU A 143 24.33 -4.62 17.45
N SER A 144 25.49 -4.90 18.04
CA SER A 144 26.47 -3.87 18.37
C SER A 144 26.98 -3.15 17.12
N CYS A 145 27.17 -3.85 16.00
CA CYS A 145 27.49 -3.24 14.70
C CYS A 145 26.38 -2.25 14.27
N MET A 146 25.12 -2.67 14.34
CA MET A 146 23.96 -1.82 13.99
C MET A 146 23.81 -0.61 14.92
N GLN A 147 24.12 -0.74 16.21
CA GLN A 147 24.09 0.36 17.19
C GLN A 147 25.16 1.44 16.92
N HIS A 148 26.24 1.08 16.22
CA HIS A 148 27.28 2.01 15.78
C HIS A 148 26.89 2.78 14.52
N ARG A 149 25.86 2.35 13.79
CA ARG A 149 25.31 3.10 12.65
C ARG A 149 24.34 4.18 13.15
N GLU A 150 24.17 5.26 12.38
CA GLU A 150 23.23 6.34 12.70
C GLU A 150 21.88 6.10 12.03
N TRP A 151 20.83 6.26 12.84
CA TRP A 151 19.46 5.88 12.54
C TRP A 151 18.70 7.11 12.07
N PHE A 152 19.20 7.81 11.05
CA PHE A 152 18.67 9.13 10.69
C PHE A 152 17.43 9.10 9.81
N VAL A 153 17.09 7.94 9.26
CA VAL A 153 15.84 7.76 8.53
C VAL A 153 15.22 6.50 9.09
N LYS A 154 14.16 6.65 9.88
CA LYS A 154 13.28 5.51 10.14
C LYS A 154 12.89 4.94 8.79
N LEU A 155 13.26 3.69 8.54
CA LEU A 155 13.01 3.08 7.25
C LEU A 155 11.50 3.09 7.01
N PRO A 156 11.04 3.49 5.81
CA PRO A 156 9.62 3.39 5.51
C PRO A 156 9.23 1.92 5.65
N GLY A 157 8.19 1.65 6.45
CA GLY A 157 7.60 0.32 6.50
C GLY A 157 7.25 -0.12 5.08
N LEU A 158 7.90 -1.19 4.62
CA LEU A 158 7.60 -1.81 3.33
C LEU A 158 6.35 -2.66 3.48
N LYS A 159 5.46 -2.53 2.50
CA LYS A 159 4.27 -3.36 2.41
C LYS A 159 4.65 -4.67 1.74
N PRO A 160 3.99 -5.80 2.10
CA PRO A 160 4.20 -7.06 1.39
C PRO A 160 4.00 -6.87 -0.10
N TYR A 161 4.85 -7.52 -0.90
CA TYR A 161 4.90 -7.39 -2.37
C TYR A 161 4.94 -5.94 -2.86
N SER A 162 5.78 -5.10 -2.25
CA SER A 162 6.09 -3.80 -2.86
C SER A 162 6.60 -3.97 -4.29
N SER A 163 6.51 -2.92 -5.12
CA SER A 163 7.03 -2.97 -6.50
C SER A 163 8.52 -3.35 -6.57
N LEU A 164 9.26 -3.20 -5.46
CA LEU A 164 10.65 -3.61 -5.30
C LEU A 164 10.84 -5.14 -5.23
N CYS A 165 9.77 -5.90 -4.94
CA CYS A 165 9.77 -7.36 -4.97
C CYS A 165 9.74 -7.93 -6.40
N ALA A 166 9.33 -7.15 -7.40
CA ALA A 166 9.22 -7.61 -8.78
C ALA A 166 10.60 -8.00 -9.35
N GLY A 167 10.80 -9.29 -9.62
CA GLY A 167 12.05 -9.83 -10.17
C GLY A 167 13.09 -10.25 -9.13
N ALA A 168 12.76 -10.19 -7.83
CA ALA A 168 13.60 -10.78 -6.80
C ALA A 168 13.62 -12.32 -6.94
N LYS A 169 14.81 -12.92 -7.02
CA LYS A 169 14.97 -14.39 -6.95
C LYS A 169 14.66 -14.94 -5.55
N ASP A 170 14.69 -14.06 -4.55
CA ASP A 170 14.46 -14.40 -3.15
C ASP A 170 13.27 -13.62 -2.61
N PHE A 171 12.18 -14.33 -2.32
CA PHE A 171 10.97 -13.79 -1.71
C PHE A 171 11.15 -13.45 -0.24
N ASN A 172 12.30 -13.77 0.35
CA ASN A 172 12.54 -13.58 1.76
C ASN A 172 12.91 -12.14 2.12
N THR A 173 13.00 -11.22 1.17
CA THR A 173 13.32 -9.81 1.43
C THR A 173 12.18 -9.05 2.13
N GLU A 174 12.51 -7.98 2.87
CA GLU A 174 11.51 -7.10 3.49
C GLU A 174 10.53 -6.51 2.46
N ALA A 175 11.02 -6.19 1.25
CA ALA A 175 10.20 -5.69 0.16
C ALA A 175 9.12 -6.68 -0.31
N CYS A 176 9.36 -7.98 -0.16
CA CYS A 176 8.45 -9.05 -0.53
C CYS A 176 7.55 -9.48 0.64
N ARG A 177 8.12 -9.67 1.83
CA ARG A 177 7.39 -10.11 3.03
C ARG A 177 6.58 -8.99 3.69
N GLY A 178 6.98 -7.74 3.49
CA GLY A 178 6.50 -6.59 4.22
C GLY A 178 7.08 -6.51 5.63
N SER A 179 7.14 -5.30 6.19
CA SER A 179 7.78 -5.00 7.47
C SER A 179 7.21 -5.77 8.64
N ASN A 180 5.89 -6.03 8.68
CA ASN A 180 5.27 -6.83 9.75
C ASN A 180 5.87 -8.24 9.83
N ASN A 181 5.90 -8.94 8.70
CA ASN A 181 6.39 -10.32 8.64
C ASN A 181 7.90 -10.41 8.57
N TRP A 182 8.55 -9.39 8.05
CA TRP A 182 10.00 -9.24 8.15
C TRP A 182 10.43 -9.04 9.61
N CYS A 183 9.70 -8.25 10.39
CA CYS A 183 9.97 -8.04 11.82
C CYS A 183 9.65 -9.23 12.72
N LEU A 184 8.91 -10.23 12.23
CA LEU A 184 8.66 -11.50 12.92
C LEU A 184 9.78 -12.53 12.71
N ASP A 185 10.71 -12.27 11.79
CA ASP A 185 11.83 -13.17 11.56
C ASP A 185 12.68 -13.34 12.83
N PRO A 186 13.04 -14.57 13.25
CA PRO A 186 13.77 -14.81 14.49
C PRO A 186 15.06 -13.98 14.61
N VAL A 187 15.79 -13.79 13.50
CA VAL A 187 17.02 -12.98 13.49
C VAL A 187 16.72 -11.51 13.78
N ARG A 188 15.57 -11.02 13.30
CA ARG A 188 15.13 -9.64 13.52
C ARG A 188 14.58 -9.49 14.94
N LEU A 189 13.87 -10.47 15.48
CA LEU A 189 13.45 -10.45 16.87
C LEU A 189 14.64 -10.39 17.82
N GLU A 190 15.69 -11.16 17.56
CA GLU A 190 16.95 -11.09 18.32
C GLU A 190 17.62 -9.71 18.17
N MET A 191 17.67 -9.18 16.94
CA MET A 191 18.34 -7.91 16.65
C MET A 191 17.60 -6.69 17.24
N TYR A 192 16.29 -6.61 17.10
CA TYR A 192 15.50 -5.46 17.56
C TYR A 192 14.92 -5.65 18.97
N GLY A 193 15.07 -6.85 19.55
CA GLY A 193 14.55 -7.23 20.88
C GLY A 193 13.04 -7.53 20.91
N SER A 194 12.26 -6.98 19.98
CA SER A 194 10.85 -7.32 19.79
C SER A 194 10.35 -6.93 18.40
N GLN A 195 9.25 -7.52 17.95
CA GLN A 195 8.57 -7.12 16.72
C GLN A 195 8.13 -5.65 16.79
N LYS A 196 7.64 -5.20 17.94
CA LYS A 196 7.22 -3.82 18.15
C LYS A 196 8.39 -2.84 17.98
N ALA A 197 9.55 -3.10 18.60
CA ALA A 197 10.72 -2.25 18.43
C ALA A 197 11.20 -2.22 16.96
N CYS A 198 11.12 -3.37 16.27
CA CYS A 198 11.43 -3.48 14.85
C CYS A 198 10.48 -2.67 13.95
N LEU A 199 9.19 -2.60 14.31
CA LEU A 199 8.16 -1.82 13.62
C LEU A 199 8.17 -0.34 14.00
N ASP A 200 8.38 0.01 15.26
CA ASP A 200 8.52 1.40 15.73
C ASP A 200 9.72 2.08 15.05
N TYR A 201 10.75 1.28 14.75
CA TYR A 201 11.87 1.68 13.92
C TYR A 201 11.49 1.91 12.46
N ARG A 202 10.59 1.09 11.92
CA ARG A 202 10.06 1.23 10.57
C ARG A 202 8.88 2.18 10.59
N GLN A 203 9.13 3.49 10.52
CA GLN A 203 8.02 4.42 10.44
C GLN A 203 7.15 4.04 9.26
N TYR A 204 5.87 3.81 9.54
CA TYR A 204 4.85 3.62 8.53
C TYR A 204 4.66 4.95 7.77
N ILE A 205 5.61 5.32 6.91
CA ILE A 205 5.43 6.38 5.92
C ILE A 205 4.56 5.77 4.82
N SER A 206 3.30 5.45 5.16
CA SER A 206 2.28 5.09 4.18
C SER A 206 1.75 6.37 3.55
N ILE A 207 2.61 7.11 2.85
CA ILE A 207 2.13 8.23 2.01
C ILE A 207 1.79 7.70 0.62
N VAL A 208 2.52 6.68 0.14
CA VAL A 208 2.29 6.08 -1.18
C VAL A 208 1.74 4.68 -0.99
N LYS A 209 0.44 4.52 -1.26
CA LYS A 209 -0.15 3.19 -1.40
C LYS A 209 0.40 2.55 -2.69
N ASN A 210 0.79 1.27 -2.65
CA ASN A 210 1.30 0.58 -3.84
C ASN A 210 0.23 0.59 -4.93
N ARG A 211 0.61 0.77 -6.20
CA ARG A 211 -0.35 0.69 -7.30
C ARG A 211 -1.08 -0.66 -7.29
N TRP A 212 -2.38 -0.64 -7.55
CA TRP A 212 -3.13 -1.86 -7.81
C TRP A 212 -2.78 -2.41 -9.20
N ASP A 213 -2.27 -3.64 -9.25
CA ASP A 213 -1.98 -4.36 -10.48
C ASP A 213 -3.10 -5.37 -10.76
N TYR A 214 -3.63 -5.37 -11.98
CA TYR A 214 -4.73 -6.26 -12.38
C TYR A 214 -4.29 -7.67 -12.75
N GLY A 215 -2.98 -7.92 -12.80
CA GLY A 215 -2.42 -9.12 -13.39
C GLY A 215 -2.39 -9.02 -14.92
N ARG A 216 -1.80 -10.03 -15.56
CA ARG A 216 -1.86 -10.22 -17.00
C ARG A 216 -2.59 -11.51 -17.31
N ALA A 217 -2.98 -11.69 -18.57
CA ALA A 217 -3.62 -12.92 -19.01
C ALA A 217 -2.70 -14.14 -18.73
N PRO A 218 -3.25 -15.30 -18.32
CA PRO A 218 -2.47 -16.45 -17.84
C PRO A 218 -1.44 -16.99 -18.84
N ASP A 219 -1.75 -16.86 -20.13
CA ASP A 219 -0.92 -17.24 -21.27
C ASP A 219 0.28 -16.29 -21.48
N SER A 220 0.18 -15.05 -21.02
CA SER A 220 1.21 -14.02 -21.20
C SER A 220 2.24 -13.98 -20.07
N CYS A 221 2.07 -14.77 -19.02
CA CYS A 221 2.87 -14.60 -17.82
C CYS A 221 2.97 -15.86 -16.94
N SER A 222 4.20 -16.35 -16.77
CA SER A 222 4.52 -17.58 -16.03
C SER A 222 5.11 -17.36 -14.63
N GLN A 223 5.28 -16.10 -14.22
CA GLN A 223 5.95 -15.78 -12.96
C GLN A 223 4.94 -15.52 -11.84
N GLU A 224 5.19 -16.01 -10.63
CA GLU A 224 4.36 -15.75 -9.44
C GLU A 224 4.54 -14.31 -8.88
N THR A 225 4.54 -13.32 -9.76
CA THR A 225 4.65 -11.90 -9.38
C THR A 225 3.28 -11.25 -9.35
N GLU A 226 3.13 -10.20 -8.54
CA GLU A 226 1.88 -9.44 -8.48
C GLU A 226 1.49 -8.80 -9.81
N LYS A 227 2.45 -8.34 -10.61
CA LYS A 227 2.19 -7.87 -11.97
C LYS A 227 1.58 -8.93 -12.87
N CYS A 228 1.82 -10.20 -12.57
CA CYS A 228 1.38 -11.35 -13.32
C CYS A 228 0.03 -11.86 -12.83
N LEU A 229 -0.03 -12.18 -11.54
CA LEU A 229 -1.19 -12.76 -10.88
C LEU A 229 -2.29 -11.74 -10.59
N GLY A 230 -1.90 -10.47 -10.46
CA GLY A 230 -2.75 -9.39 -9.97
C GLY A 230 -2.72 -9.29 -8.45
N THR A 231 -2.84 -8.04 -7.97
CA THR A 231 -2.97 -7.68 -6.57
C THR A 231 -3.97 -8.55 -5.84
N TYR A 232 -5.15 -8.76 -6.43
CA TYR A 232 -6.22 -9.51 -5.81
C TYR A 232 -5.79 -10.95 -5.53
N LYS A 233 -5.26 -11.61 -6.57
CA LYS A 233 -4.84 -13.01 -6.50
C LYS A 233 -3.70 -13.18 -5.51
N VAL A 234 -2.75 -12.25 -5.52
CA VAL A 234 -1.66 -12.22 -4.54
C VAL A 234 -2.20 -12.07 -3.13
N CYS A 235 -3.14 -11.14 -2.89
CA CYS A 235 -3.73 -10.98 -1.56
C CYS A 235 -4.54 -12.17 -1.10
N ASN A 236 -5.24 -12.86 -1.99
CA ASN A 236 -6.15 -13.93 -1.58
C ASN A 236 -5.53 -15.32 -1.55
N LEU A 237 -4.52 -15.60 -2.38
CA LEU A 237 -3.89 -16.92 -2.42
C LEU A 237 -2.87 -17.15 -1.32
N PHE A 238 -2.14 -16.11 -0.93
CA PHE A 238 -0.94 -16.27 -0.10
C PHE A 238 -1.13 -15.83 1.36
N TRP A 239 -2.30 -15.31 1.73
CA TRP A 239 -2.51 -14.64 3.01
C TRP A 239 -3.74 -15.15 3.76
N SER A 240 -3.65 -15.15 5.09
CA SER A 240 -4.81 -15.40 5.98
C SER A 240 -5.86 -14.29 5.89
N ASP A 241 -7.06 -14.52 6.42
CA ASP A 241 -8.18 -13.56 6.31
C ASP A 241 -7.90 -12.19 6.97
N GLU A 242 -7.15 -12.16 8.06
CA GLU A 242 -6.71 -10.91 8.70
C GLU A 242 -5.67 -10.18 7.84
N GLU A 243 -4.75 -10.93 7.23
CA GLU A 243 -3.70 -10.40 6.36
C GLU A 243 -4.25 -9.91 5.01
N LYS A 244 -5.32 -10.50 4.49
CA LYS A 244 -6.02 -10.05 3.26
C LYS A 244 -6.46 -8.59 3.37
N LYS A 245 -7.06 -8.20 4.49
CA LYS A 245 -7.49 -6.82 4.76
C LYS A 245 -6.31 -5.86 4.81
N GLY A 246 -5.21 -6.29 5.44
CA GLY A 246 -3.94 -5.57 5.42
C GLY A 246 -3.41 -5.41 4.00
N CYS A 247 -3.33 -6.49 3.24
CA CYS A 247 -2.83 -6.51 1.86
C CYS A 247 -3.62 -5.52 0.96
N ALA A 248 -4.95 -5.52 1.03
CA ALA A 248 -5.81 -4.63 0.25
C ALA A 248 -5.73 -3.16 0.70
N SER A 249 -5.86 -2.88 2.00
CA SER A 249 -5.86 -1.50 2.55
C SER A 249 -4.58 -0.70 2.25
N HIS A 250 -3.48 -1.41 2.03
CA HIS A 250 -2.18 -0.83 1.76
C HIS A 250 -1.90 -0.50 0.28
N ARG A 251 -2.79 -0.90 -0.64
CA ARG A 251 -2.71 -0.55 -2.06
C ARG A 251 -3.61 0.62 -2.40
N ALA A 252 -3.19 1.37 -3.41
CA ALA A 252 -3.99 2.41 -4.00
C ALA A 252 -5.28 1.72 -4.42
N SER A 253 -6.41 2.29 -4.04
CA SER A 253 -7.68 1.83 -4.57
C SER A 253 -7.50 1.78 -6.09
N PRO A 254 -7.73 0.65 -6.77
CA PRO A 254 -7.69 0.61 -8.21
C PRO A 254 -8.57 1.73 -8.76
N LEU A 255 -8.30 2.19 -9.98
CA LEU A 255 -9.11 3.23 -10.60
C LEU A 255 -10.61 2.88 -10.65
N GLU A 256 -10.96 1.60 -10.55
CA GLU A 256 -12.34 1.10 -10.47
C GLU A 256 -12.88 0.92 -9.03
N LEU A 257 -12.08 1.30 -8.03
CA LEU A 257 -12.39 1.31 -6.59
C LEU A 257 -12.39 2.74 -6.02
N LEU A 258 -12.27 3.76 -6.89
CA LEU A 258 -12.48 5.15 -6.50
C LEU A 258 -13.94 5.28 -6.00
N GLY A 259 -14.09 5.91 -4.84
CA GLY A 259 -15.36 5.95 -4.12
C GLY A 259 -16.49 6.56 -4.95
N ILE A 260 -17.71 6.29 -4.55
CA ILE A 260 -18.96 6.82 -5.15
C ILE A 260 -18.87 8.36 -5.30
N GLU A 261 -18.09 9.04 -4.45
CA GLU A 261 -17.85 10.48 -4.55
C GLU A 261 -17.16 10.94 -5.84
N GLU A 262 -16.30 10.11 -6.44
CA GLU A 262 -15.65 10.41 -7.73
C GLU A 262 -16.51 10.00 -8.93
N CYS A 263 -17.56 9.18 -8.72
CA CYS A 263 -18.61 8.92 -9.73
C CYS A 263 -19.44 10.17 -10.07
N LYS A 264 -19.31 11.28 -9.32
CA LYS A 264 -19.96 12.57 -9.63
C LYS A 264 -19.72 13.05 -11.06
N TRP A 265 -18.63 12.65 -11.70
CA TRP A 265 -18.22 13.15 -13.02
C TRP A 265 -18.80 12.38 -14.22
N LYS A 266 -19.35 11.17 -14.05
CA LYS A 266 -19.82 10.33 -15.18
C LYS A 266 -21.33 10.08 -15.22
N GLY A 267 -22.09 10.59 -14.26
CA GLY A 267 -23.54 10.31 -14.16
C GLY A 267 -23.85 8.86 -13.74
N ALA A 268 -25.11 8.61 -13.38
CA ALA A 268 -25.56 7.33 -12.81
C ALA A 268 -25.26 6.10 -13.68
N GLY A 269 -25.21 6.27 -15.01
CA GLY A 269 -24.89 5.19 -15.95
C GLY A 269 -23.44 4.69 -15.88
N GLY A 270 -22.47 5.58 -15.61
CA GLY A 270 -21.05 5.22 -15.54
C GLY A 270 -20.67 4.43 -14.29
N CYS A 271 -21.40 4.64 -13.18
CA CYS A 271 -21.16 3.92 -11.93
C CYS A 271 -21.78 2.50 -11.98
N TRP A 272 -22.87 2.30 -12.73
CA TRP A 272 -23.50 0.98 -12.91
C TRP A 272 -22.62 0.04 -13.74
N GLU A 273 -21.92 0.55 -14.76
CA GLU A 273 -20.98 -0.28 -15.52
C GLU A 273 -19.83 -0.80 -14.66
N LEU A 274 -19.37 -0.04 -13.65
CA LEU A 274 -18.37 -0.47 -12.67
C LEU A 274 -18.86 -1.62 -11.76
N ILE A 275 -20.15 -1.58 -11.37
CA ILE A 275 -20.79 -2.62 -10.56
C ILE A 275 -21.00 -3.89 -11.39
N ARG A 276 -21.57 -3.75 -12.60
CA ARG A 276 -21.72 -4.85 -13.57
C ARG A 276 -20.37 -5.46 -13.96
N ASP A 277 -19.31 -4.65 -13.93
CA ASP A 277 -17.95 -5.10 -14.19
C ASP A 277 -17.39 -6.05 -13.14
N CYS A 278 -17.88 -6.08 -11.87
CA CYS A 278 -17.50 -7.14 -10.93
C CYS A 278 -17.83 -8.51 -11.54
N HIS A 279 -19.04 -8.66 -12.10
CA HIS A 279 -19.51 -9.95 -12.60
C HIS A 279 -18.85 -10.34 -13.93
N LYS A 280 -18.64 -9.37 -14.85
CA LYS A 280 -18.04 -9.62 -16.17
C LYS A 280 -16.51 -9.79 -16.10
N ARG A 281 -15.81 -8.94 -15.33
CA ARG A 281 -14.34 -9.03 -15.22
C ARG A 281 -13.89 -10.18 -14.32
N ARG A 282 -14.73 -10.68 -13.41
CA ARG A 282 -14.43 -11.90 -12.63
C ARG A 282 -14.08 -13.05 -13.55
N VAL A 283 -14.90 -13.27 -14.58
CA VAL A 283 -14.70 -14.34 -15.57
C VAL A 283 -13.48 -14.05 -16.46
N GLN A 284 -13.30 -12.80 -16.90
CA GLN A 284 -12.18 -12.44 -17.79
C GLN A 284 -10.80 -12.50 -17.11
N LEU A 285 -10.73 -12.26 -15.80
CA LEU A 285 -9.48 -12.24 -15.03
C LEU A 285 -9.21 -13.57 -14.31
N GLY A 286 -10.03 -14.60 -14.55
CA GLY A 286 -9.86 -15.94 -13.94
C GLY A 286 -10.07 -15.94 -12.42
N TYR A 287 -10.98 -15.09 -11.93
CA TYR A 287 -11.39 -14.97 -10.53
C TYR A 287 -12.64 -15.81 -10.24
N ASP A 288 -12.75 -17.00 -10.82
CA ASP A 288 -14.01 -17.78 -10.83
C ASP A 288 -14.53 -18.14 -9.42
N ASN A 289 -13.63 -18.10 -8.42
CA ASN A 289 -13.93 -18.37 -7.01
C ASN A 289 -14.15 -17.11 -6.15
N LEU A 290 -14.20 -15.90 -6.72
CA LEU A 290 -14.64 -14.73 -5.95
C LEU A 290 -16.10 -14.87 -5.63
N ASP A 291 -16.45 -14.85 -4.35
CA ASP A 291 -17.83 -14.49 -4.03
C ASP A 291 -18.09 -13.06 -4.54
N VAL A 292 -19.29 -12.87 -5.09
CA VAL A 292 -19.80 -11.55 -5.41
C VAL A 292 -19.71 -10.66 -4.16
N GLU A 293 -19.96 -11.24 -2.97
CA GLU A 293 -19.85 -10.52 -1.71
C GLU A 293 -18.45 -9.98 -1.42
N ASP A 294 -17.40 -10.76 -1.65
CA ASP A 294 -16.01 -10.34 -1.47
C ASP A 294 -15.64 -9.17 -2.40
N CYS A 295 -16.16 -9.19 -3.64
CA CYS A 295 -15.95 -8.13 -4.62
C CYS A 295 -16.51 -6.78 -4.12
N TYR A 296 -17.69 -6.80 -3.50
CA TYR A 296 -18.32 -5.62 -2.91
C TYR A 296 -17.68 -5.21 -1.58
N ALA A 297 -17.27 -6.16 -0.74
CA ALA A 297 -16.58 -5.88 0.51
C ALA A 297 -15.24 -5.17 0.26
N LEU A 298 -14.50 -5.57 -0.77
CA LEU A 298 -13.29 -4.86 -1.22
C LEU A 298 -13.55 -3.45 -1.75
N ARG A 299 -14.80 -3.17 -2.15
CA ARG A 299 -15.31 -1.84 -2.51
C ARG A 299 -15.77 -1.00 -1.33
N GLY A 300 -15.62 -1.51 -0.12
CA GLY A 300 -16.18 -0.89 1.08
C GLY A 300 -17.71 -0.87 1.07
N ILE A 301 -18.34 -1.67 0.21
CA ILE A 301 -19.78 -1.81 0.12
C ILE A 301 -20.17 -2.98 1.01
N ASP A 302 -20.75 -2.66 2.16
CA ASP A 302 -21.38 -3.64 3.03
C ASP A 302 -22.72 -4.06 2.42
N LEU A 303 -22.72 -5.18 1.69
CA LEU A 303 -23.93 -5.74 1.09
C LEU A 303 -25.02 -6.07 2.12
N ALA A 304 -24.64 -6.47 3.34
CA ALA A 304 -25.62 -6.76 4.38
C ALA A 304 -26.36 -5.45 4.75
N HIS A 305 -25.61 -4.36 4.90
CA HIS A 305 -26.18 -3.04 5.14
C HIS A 305 -27.02 -2.53 3.96
N VAL A 306 -26.56 -2.69 2.72
CA VAL A 306 -27.34 -2.31 1.52
C VAL A 306 -28.63 -3.11 1.43
N ASN A 307 -28.57 -4.43 1.62
CA ASN A 307 -29.74 -5.31 1.61
C ASN A 307 -30.72 -4.96 2.73
N GLN A 308 -30.22 -4.68 3.94
CA GLN A 308 -31.05 -4.24 5.06
C GLN A 308 -31.71 -2.89 4.77
N THR A 309 -30.99 -1.95 4.14
CA THR A 309 -31.50 -0.63 3.75
C THR A 309 -32.57 -0.75 2.66
N LEU A 310 -32.34 -1.57 1.64
CA LEU A 310 -33.32 -1.88 0.60
C LEU A 310 -34.57 -2.51 1.20
N LYS A 311 -34.41 -3.51 2.08
CA LYS A 311 -35.53 -4.14 2.78
C LYS A 311 -36.31 -3.13 3.63
N ALA A 312 -35.62 -2.29 4.40
CA ALA A 312 -36.28 -1.32 5.27
C ALA A 312 -37.05 -0.25 4.50
N ARG A 313 -36.56 0.17 3.32
CA ARG A 313 -37.15 1.28 2.55
C ARG A 313 -38.12 0.81 1.46
N LEU A 314 -37.73 -0.15 0.63
CA LEU A 314 -38.54 -0.57 -0.52
C LEU A 314 -39.66 -1.52 -0.12
N PHE A 315 -39.43 -2.45 0.81
CA PHE A 315 -40.43 -3.49 1.08
C PHE A 315 -41.75 -2.93 1.62
N PRO A 316 -41.79 -1.96 2.56
CA PRO A 316 -43.06 -1.43 3.04
C PRO A 316 -43.90 -0.80 1.93
N GLU A 317 -43.29 0.11 1.14
CA GLU A 317 -44.01 0.84 0.08
C GLU A 317 -44.45 -0.08 -1.06
N THR A 318 -43.57 -1.01 -1.47
CA THR A 318 -43.91 -1.94 -2.56
C THR A 318 -44.92 -2.99 -2.12
N ARG A 319 -44.85 -3.47 -0.87
CA ARG A 319 -45.79 -4.46 -0.33
C ARG A 319 -47.22 -3.95 -0.38
N ASP A 320 -47.47 -2.75 0.12
CA ASP A 320 -48.83 -2.22 0.20
C ASP A 320 -49.40 -1.99 -1.20
N HIS A 321 -48.56 -1.51 -2.13
CA HIS A 321 -48.95 -1.38 -3.53
C HIS A 321 -49.24 -2.72 -4.22
N PHE A 322 -48.47 -3.77 -3.89
CA PHE A 322 -48.73 -5.12 -4.39
C PHE A 322 -50.03 -5.70 -3.86
N LEU A 323 -50.33 -5.47 -2.59
CA LEU A 323 -51.58 -5.92 -1.99
C LEU A 323 -52.78 -5.24 -2.64
N ASP A 324 -52.76 -3.91 -2.78
CA ASP A 324 -53.84 -3.13 -3.42
C ASP A 324 -54.11 -3.55 -4.88
N LEU A 325 -53.04 -3.74 -5.66
CA LEU A 325 -53.16 -4.26 -7.03
C LEU A 325 -53.71 -5.69 -7.06
N SER A 326 -53.28 -6.55 -6.14
CA SER A 326 -53.77 -7.92 -6.06
C SER A 326 -55.25 -7.98 -5.68
N GLU A 327 -55.70 -7.13 -4.76
CA GLU A 327 -57.11 -6.99 -4.38
C GLU A 327 -57.95 -6.52 -5.57
N THR A 328 -57.46 -5.52 -6.31
CA THR A 328 -58.11 -5.02 -7.53
C THR A 328 -58.24 -6.11 -8.61
N ILE A 329 -57.19 -6.91 -8.82
CA ILE A 329 -57.21 -8.02 -9.78
C ILE A 329 -58.22 -9.08 -9.36
N VAL A 330 -58.22 -9.46 -8.08
CA VAL A 330 -59.17 -10.43 -7.52
C VAL A 330 -60.60 -9.95 -7.66
N ALA A 331 -60.88 -8.69 -7.31
CA ALA A 331 -62.22 -8.09 -7.43
C ALA A 331 -62.71 -8.08 -8.88
N ASN A 332 -61.86 -7.63 -9.82
CA ASN A 332 -62.22 -7.57 -11.24
C ASN A 332 -62.42 -8.95 -11.86
N ALA A 333 -61.54 -9.91 -11.55
CA ALA A 333 -61.66 -11.29 -12.03
C ALA A 333 -62.93 -11.96 -11.50
N THR A 334 -63.26 -11.73 -10.22
CA THR A 334 -64.46 -12.24 -9.56
C THR A 334 -65.72 -11.62 -10.17
N LEU A 335 -65.76 -10.29 -10.32
CA LEU A 335 -66.89 -9.56 -10.93
C LEU A 335 -67.14 -10.04 -12.36
N ARG A 336 -66.09 -10.15 -13.18
CA ARG A 336 -66.18 -10.64 -14.55
C ARG A 336 -66.71 -12.07 -14.60
N SER A 337 -66.25 -12.96 -13.71
CA SER A 337 -66.65 -14.36 -13.75
C SER A 337 -68.05 -14.61 -13.20
N LEU A 338 -68.40 -14.03 -12.05
CA LEU A 338 -69.68 -14.28 -11.38
C LEU A 338 -70.82 -13.49 -12.01
N ILE A 339 -70.61 -12.22 -12.32
CA ILE A 339 -71.69 -11.33 -12.77
C ILE A 339 -71.82 -11.35 -14.29
N LEU A 340 -70.72 -11.11 -15.01
CA LEU A 340 -70.78 -10.99 -16.47
C LEU A 340 -70.93 -12.34 -17.16
N ASN A 341 -70.20 -13.36 -16.67
CA ASN A 341 -70.20 -14.70 -17.29
C ASN A 341 -71.16 -15.69 -16.61
N GLN A 342 -71.85 -15.28 -15.52
CA GLN A 342 -72.74 -16.15 -14.74
C GLN A 342 -72.12 -17.49 -14.33
N ALA A 343 -70.80 -17.52 -14.11
CA ALA A 343 -70.09 -18.73 -13.78
C ALA A 343 -70.24 -19.08 -12.29
N GLY A 344 -70.12 -20.37 -11.97
CA GLY A 344 -70.07 -20.83 -10.57
C GLY A 344 -68.80 -20.38 -9.83
N PRO A 345 -68.81 -20.45 -8.49
CA PRO A 345 -67.70 -19.98 -7.65
C PRO A 345 -66.37 -20.71 -7.93
N GLU A 346 -66.41 -21.99 -8.31
CA GLU A 346 -65.21 -22.77 -8.64
C GLU A 346 -64.53 -22.22 -9.90
N ILE A 347 -65.31 -21.88 -10.93
CA ILE A 347 -64.81 -21.30 -12.17
C ILE A 347 -64.26 -19.90 -11.90
N ALA A 348 -64.96 -19.09 -11.10
CA ALA A 348 -64.48 -17.76 -10.71
C ALA A 348 -63.13 -17.83 -9.98
N LEU A 349 -62.96 -18.78 -9.06
CA LEU A 349 -61.68 -19.00 -8.37
C LEU A 349 -60.56 -19.39 -9.34
N GLN A 350 -60.84 -20.22 -10.35
CA GLN A 350 -59.83 -20.56 -11.37
C GLN A 350 -59.42 -19.34 -12.20
N VAL A 351 -60.37 -18.48 -12.56
CA VAL A 351 -60.10 -17.23 -13.28
C VAL A 351 -59.23 -16.28 -12.44
N VAL A 352 -59.54 -16.13 -11.15
CA VAL A 352 -58.73 -15.34 -10.21
C VAL A 352 -57.29 -15.87 -10.14
N LYS A 353 -57.12 -17.19 -10.00
CA LYS A 353 -55.78 -17.83 -9.96
C LYS A 353 -55.00 -17.59 -11.26
N ALA A 354 -55.65 -17.69 -12.40
CA ALA A 354 -55.02 -17.46 -13.70
C ALA A 354 -54.56 -16.00 -13.88
N ASP A 355 -55.40 -15.04 -13.49
CA ASP A 355 -55.08 -13.61 -13.60
C ASP A 355 -53.98 -13.20 -12.63
N LEU A 356 -54.02 -13.67 -11.37
CA LEU A 356 -52.93 -13.47 -10.41
C LEU A 356 -51.61 -14.06 -10.91
N LYS A 357 -51.63 -15.30 -11.45
CA LYS A 357 -50.43 -15.92 -12.02
C LYS A 357 -49.84 -15.06 -13.14
N LYS A 358 -50.68 -14.57 -14.05
CA LYS A 358 -50.25 -13.69 -15.15
C LYS A 358 -49.68 -12.36 -14.65
N TYR A 359 -50.26 -11.81 -13.59
CA TYR A 359 -49.77 -10.61 -12.94
C TYR A 359 -48.38 -10.83 -12.32
N PHE A 360 -48.19 -11.88 -11.52
CA PHE A 360 -46.88 -12.19 -10.93
C PHE A 360 -45.82 -12.48 -11.99
N GLN A 361 -46.20 -13.11 -13.10
CA GLN A 361 -45.26 -13.35 -14.19
C GLN A 361 -44.81 -12.04 -14.84
N LYS A 362 -45.74 -11.12 -15.15
CA LYS A 362 -45.38 -9.78 -15.65
C LYS A 362 -44.53 -9.00 -14.64
N LEU A 363 -44.82 -9.15 -13.36
CA LEU A 363 -44.05 -8.50 -12.32
C LEU A 363 -42.61 -9.00 -12.30
N ASN A 364 -42.43 -10.32 -12.35
CA ASN A 364 -41.13 -10.95 -12.41
C ASN A 364 -40.34 -10.50 -13.64
N ASP A 365 -40.99 -10.40 -14.80
CA ASP A 365 -40.38 -9.91 -16.03
C ASP A 365 -40.01 -8.42 -15.96
N SER A 366 -40.65 -7.65 -15.06
CA SER A 366 -40.41 -6.22 -14.86
C SER A 366 -39.47 -5.92 -13.68
N ILE A 367 -39.08 -6.93 -12.90
CA ILE A 367 -38.41 -6.72 -11.62
C ILE A 367 -37.04 -6.06 -11.80
N ASP A 368 -36.34 -6.38 -12.90
CA ASP A 368 -35.06 -5.78 -13.25
C ASP A 368 -35.19 -4.28 -13.58
N ASP A 369 -36.26 -3.88 -14.29
CA ASP A 369 -36.54 -2.48 -14.61
C ASP A 369 -36.97 -1.69 -13.36
N ILE A 370 -37.78 -2.30 -12.49
CA ILE A 370 -38.20 -1.72 -11.20
C ILE A 370 -36.98 -1.56 -10.29
N ALA A 371 -36.12 -2.57 -10.17
CA ALA A 371 -34.90 -2.52 -9.39
C ALA A 371 -33.94 -1.42 -9.92
N LEU A 372 -33.83 -1.29 -11.24
CA LEU A 372 -33.04 -0.23 -11.87
C LEU A 372 -33.55 1.17 -11.53
N LYS A 373 -34.88 1.39 -11.59
CA LYS A 373 -35.52 2.67 -11.23
C LYS A 373 -35.46 2.98 -9.74
N ALA A 374 -35.62 1.98 -8.88
CA ALA A 374 -35.49 2.13 -7.44
C ALA A 374 -34.05 2.51 -7.06
N TRP A 375 -33.06 1.87 -7.69
CA TRP A 375 -31.66 2.16 -7.48
C TRP A 375 -31.29 3.59 -7.89
N THR A 376 -31.77 4.08 -9.03
CA THR A 376 -31.49 5.47 -9.45
C THR A 376 -32.04 6.50 -8.45
N HIS A 377 -33.21 6.23 -7.85
CA HIS A 377 -33.75 7.07 -6.78
C HIS A 377 -32.92 7.02 -5.50
N ILE A 378 -32.59 5.83 -5.00
CA ILE A 378 -31.78 5.66 -3.79
C ILE A 378 -30.39 6.26 -3.97
N HIS A 379 -29.78 6.09 -5.14
CA HIS A 379 -28.47 6.65 -5.46
C HIS A 379 -28.49 8.19 -5.47
N ALA A 380 -29.57 8.80 -5.98
CA ALA A 380 -29.73 10.24 -5.96
C ALA A 380 -29.83 10.82 -4.54
N ASP A 381 -30.40 10.07 -3.60
CA ASP A 381 -30.51 10.47 -2.20
C ASP A 381 -29.22 10.22 -1.41
N LEU A 382 -28.53 9.09 -1.65
CA LEU A 382 -27.24 8.78 -1.05
C LEU A 382 -26.13 9.78 -1.46
N LEU A 383 -26.27 10.43 -2.61
CA LEU A 383 -25.34 11.46 -3.08
C LEU A 383 -25.62 12.87 -2.52
N ARG A 384 -26.77 13.09 -1.87
CA ARG A 384 -27.17 14.39 -1.29
C ARG A 384 -26.89 14.51 0.21
N GLY A 385 -26.76 13.40 0.92
CA GLY A 385 -26.25 13.34 2.30
C GLY A 385 -24.74 13.30 2.31
#